data_AF-A0A3N4I2J6-F1
#
_entry.id   AF-A0A3N4I2J6-F1
#
_cell.length_a   1.000
_cell.length_b   1.000
_cell.length_c   1.000
_cell.angle_alpha   90.00
_cell.angle_beta   90.00
_cell.angle_gamma   90.00
#
_symmetry.space_group_name_H-M   'P 1'
#
loop_
_entity.id
_entity.type
_entity.pdbx_description
1 polymer ?
#
loop_
_entity_poly.entity_id
_entity_poly.type
_entity_poly.pdbx_seq_one_letter_code
_entity_poly.pdbx_strand_id
1 'polypeptide(L)'
;MPKRYKSCTTCDRLYGTVQLITCPGCLKAGSLKLVEVFNKEDFDTYMKKERENINAELSLNPDQYHRISQAMKGPTIKVILSQKENSQEPLFFTLHTEYLSELSDYFKALHQFPGQESITNQLILSETCDHPVAFECFVQFIYLGNYSIDKRHQPLDIVVHAMVYVLADRLLCTTLKTLSLQNLATALCSKDATNHCLIELLDLVYRSTASASSARTNDEDLIPAAKEQAYDLDEALNANSFSASVDPASNNIKTNPLRDLISRYAASCLTRLKESQRFYSLVEQYPDLAQEMVLHAGNGTFTV
;
A
#
# COMPACT_ATOMS: atom_id res chain seq x y z
N MET A 1 6.64 -33.25 -10.68
CA MET A 1 7.05 -34.46 -9.92
C MET A 1 6.50 -34.38 -8.50
N PRO A 2 5.83 -35.42 -7.96
CA PRO A 2 5.27 -35.37 -6.61
C PRO A 2 6.38 -35.53 -5.57
N LYS A 3 6.46 -34.60 -4.61
CA LYS A 3 7.38 -34.69 -3.47
C LYS A 3 6.84 -35.77 -2.51
N ARG A 4 7.58 -36.88 -2.35
CA ARG A 4 7.28 -37.92 -1.35
C ARG A 4 7.83 -37.47 0.00
N TYR A 5 6.97 -37.29 0.99
CA TYR A 5 7.36 -37.03 2.37
C TYR A 5 7.68 -38.39 3.05
N LYS A 6 8.83 -38.49 3.72
CA LYS A 6 9.15 -39.63 4.58
C LYS A 6 8.74 -39.28 6.01
N SER A 7 7.84 -40.05 6.60
CA SER A 7 7.49 -39.96 8.01
C SER A 7 8.52 -40.68 8.89
N CYS A 8 8.79 -40.14 10.07
CA CYS A 8 9.56 -40.83 11.11
C CYS A 8 8.59 -41.75 11.87
N THR A 9 8.79 -43.07 11.81
CA THR A 9 7.89 -44.07 12.43
C THR A 9 7.92 -44.08 13.96
N THR A 10 8.81 -43.31 14.59
CA THR A 10 8.97 -43.28 16.06
C THR A 10 8.29 -42.07 16.72
N CYS A 11 7.97 -41.03 15.94
CA CYS A 11 7.18 -39.91 16.41
C CYS A 11 6.27 -39.47 15.26
N ASP A 12 4.97 -39.78 15.33
CA ASP A 12 3.95 -39.44 14.33
C ASP A 12 3.74 -37.92 14.20
N ARG A 13 4.76 -37.20 13.71
CA ARG A 13 4.72 -35.78 13.39
C ARG A 13 5.14 -35.58 11.95
N LEU A 14 4.22 -35.04 11.16
CA LEU A 14 4.45 -34.58 9.79
C LEU A 14 5.19 -33.23 9.87
N TYR A 15 6.47 -33.22 9.48
CA TYR A 15 7.25 -31.98 9.40
C TYR A 15 7.23 -31.44 7.98
N GLY A 16 6.61 -30.28 7.79
CA GLY A 16 6.69 -29.48 6.58
C GLY A 16 7.80 -28.43 6.70
N THR A 17 8.64 -28.35 5.67
CA THR A 17 9.66 -27.30 5.41
C THR A 17 10.72 -27.05 6.48
N VAL A 18 11.89 -27.63 6.25
CA VAL A 18 13.25 -27.21 6.64
C VAL A 18 13.33 -26.28 7.87
N GLN A 19 12.93 -26.80 9.02
CA GLN A 19 13.52 -26.41 10.29
C GLN A 19 14.11 -27.67 10.92
N LEU A 20 15.43 -27.65 11.11
CA LEU A 20 16.21 -28.68 11.79
C LEU A 20 15.84 -28.69 13.28
N ILE A 21 14.64 -29.18 13.60
CA ILE A 21 14.28 -29.51 14.97
C ILE A 21 14.74 -30.95 15.17
N THR A 22 15.95 -31.09 15.70
CA THR A 22 16.48 -32.39 16.08
C THR A 22 15.60 -32.99 17.18
N CYS A 23 14.81 -34.01 16.83
CA CYS A 23 14.13 -34.83 17.82
C CYS A 23 15.17 -35.42 18.80
N PRO A 24 15.05 -35.18 20.12
CA PRO A 24 16.03 -35.66 21.11
C PRO A 24 16.22 -37.18 21.10
N GLY A 25 15.20 -37.94 20.66
CA GLY A 25 15.28 -39.39 20.51
C GLY A 25 16.19 -39.85 19.36
N CYS A 26 16.23 -39.11 18.25
CA CYS A 26 17.05 -39.45 17.08
C CYS A 26 18.53 -39.10 17.26
N LEU A 27 18.85 -38.16 18.16
CA LEU A 27 20.23 -37.73 18.43
C LEU A 27 21.08 -38.80 19.11
N LYS A 28 20.46 -39.70 19.89
CA LYS A 28 21.16 -40.76 20.64
C LYS A 28 21.46 -42.02 19.80
N ALA A 29 20.81 -42.17 18.65
CA ALA A 29 20.94 -43.38 17.81
C ALA A 29 22.12 -43.35 16.83
N GLY A 30 22.98 -42.32 16.86
CA GLY A 30 24.24 -42.30 16.11
C GLY A 30 24.13 -42.42 14.57
N SER A 31 22.95 -42.17 14.00
CA SER A 31 22.71 -42.30 12.56
C SER A 31 21.93 -41.10 12.02
N LEU A 32 22.62 -39.97 11.94
CA LEU A 32 22.19 -38.82 11.13
C LEU A 32 23.39 -38.28 10.35
N LYS A 33 23.75 -38.97 9.25
CA LYS A 33 24.45 -38.33 8.13
C LYS A 33 23.39 -37.64 7.28
N LEU A 34 22.98 -36.45 7.69
CA LEU A 34 22.23 -35.51 6.86
C LEU A 34 23.16 -34.36 6.50
N VAL A 35 24.21 -34.70 5.77
CA VAL A 35 24.89 -33.75 4.92
C VAL A 35 24.27 -34.00 3.55
N GLU A 36 23.23 -33.25 3.20
CA GLU A 36 22.95 -33.03 1.80
C GLU A 36 24.16 -32.27 1.27
N VAL A 37 25.18 -33.02 0.83
CA VAL A 37 26.28 -32.49 0.04
C VAL A 37 25.59 -32.03 -1.23
N PHE A 38 25.21 -30.76 -1.28
CA PHE A 38 24.95 -30.11 -2.54
C PHE A 38 26.18 -30.38 -3.39
N ASN A 39 26.01 -31.12 -4.49
CA ASN A 39 27.10 -31.34 -5.41
C ASN A 39 27.60 -29.94 -5.81
N LYS A 40 28.91 -29.72 -5.74
CA LYS A 40 29.51 -28.44 -6.09
C LYS A 40 29.04 -27.96 -7.47
N GLU A 41 28.83 -28.90 -8.39
CA GLU A 41 28.28 -28.65 -9.73
C GLU A 41 26.85 -28.09 -9.71
N ASP A 42 25.99 -28.53 -8.78
CA ASP A 42 24.62 -28.01 -8.62
C ASP A 42 24.63 -26.60 -8.03
N PHE A 43 25.54 -26.32 -7.09
CA PHE A 43 25.70 -24.99 -6.51
C PHE A 43 26.25 -23.99 -7.53
N ASP A 44 27.28 -24.36 -8.30
CA ASP A 44 27.86 -23.51 -9.33
C ASP A 44 26.84 -23.22 -10.46
N THR A 45 26.03 -24.21 -10.83
CA THR A 45 24.94 -24.04 -11.80
C THR A 45 23.85 -23.09 -11.28
N TYR A 46 23.45 -23.23 -10.01
CA TYR A 46 22.52 -22.31 -9.36
C TYR A 46 23.04 -20.88 -9.35
N MET A 47 24.29 -20.67 -8.90
CA MET A 47 24.91 -19.35 -8.82
C MET A 47 25.10 -18.71 -10.20
N LYS A 48 25.40 -19.50 -11.23
CA LYS A 48 25.48 -19.03 -12.61
C LYS A 48 24.13 -18.53 -13.11
N LYS A 49 23.07 -19.31 -12.91
CA LYS A 49 21.71 -18.92 -13.30
C LYS A 49 21.24 -17.68 -12.55
N GLU A 50 21.56 -17.58 -11.26
CA GLU A 50 21.21 -16.40 -10.46
C GLU A 50 21.94 -15.15 -10.94
N ARG A 51 23.22 -15.27 -11.31
CA ARG A 51 23.98 -14.17 -11.91
C ARG A 51 23.42 -13.78 -13.29
N GLU A 52 22.97 -14.74 -14.10
CA GLU A 52 22.32 -14.46 -15.38
C GLU A 52 20.97 -13.75 -15.18
N ASN A 53 20.17 -14.14 -14.18
CA ASN A 53 18.94 -13.45 -13.82
C ASN A 53 19.20 -12.02 -13.34
N ILE A 54 20.16 -11.83 -12.42
CA ILE A 54 20.56 -10.50 -11.93
C ILE A 54 21.07 -9.64 -13.08
N ASN A 55 21.90 -10.19 -13.98
CA ASN A 55 22.40 -9.47 -15.15
C ASN A 55 21.29 -9.14 -16.15
N ALA A 56 20.30 -10.02 -16.32
CA ALA A 56 19.14 -9.75 -17.16
C ALA A 56 18.29 -8.62 -16.56
N GLU A 57 18.02 -8.64 -15.26
CA GLU A 57 17.34 -7.54 -14.55
C GLU A 57 18.14 -6.23 -14.64
N LEU A 58 19.46 -6.29 -14.42
CA LEU A 58 20.41 -5.18 -14.59
C LEU A 58 20.35 -4.56 -15.99
N SER A 59 20.29 -5.41 -17.02
CA SER A 59 20.28 -4.98 -18.41
C SER A 59 18.99 -4.30 -18.84
N LEU A 60 17.88 -4.55 -18.12
CA LEU A 60 16.58 -4.00 -18.47
C LEU A 60 16.42 -2.53 -18.07
N ASN A 61 17.27 -1.98 -17.20
CA ASN A 61 17.14 -0.59 -16.76
C ASN A 61 18.46 0.04 -16.25
N PRO A 62 19.44 0.31 -17.14
CA PRO A 62 20.71 0.93 -16.74
C PRO A 62 20.53 2.27 -16.01
N ASP A 63 19.49 3.03 -16.35
CA ASP A 63 19.18 4.31 -15.71
C ASP A 63 18.79 4.16 -14.23
N GLN A 64 18.12 3.07 -13.84
CA GLN A 64 17.76 2.80 -12.45
C GLN A 64 19.00 2.57 -11.59
N TYR A 65 20.00 1.85 -12.10
CA TYR A 65 21.25 1.63 -11.37
C TYR A 65 22.05 2.90 -11.19
N HIS A 66 22.07 3.76 -12.22
CA HIS A 66 22.69 5.06 -12.11
C HIS A 66 22.01 5.87 -11.00
N ARG A 67 20.67 5.91 -10.99
CA ARG A 67 19.86 6.59 -9.97
C ARG A 67 20.17 6.08 -8.55
N ILE A 68 20.15 4.76 -8.33
CA ILE A 68 20.47 4.18 -7.02
C ILE A 68 21.91 4.51 -6.61
N SER A 69 22.88 4.44 -7.53
CA SER A 69 24.29 4.72 -7.24
C SER A 69 24.53 6.19 -6.86
N GLN A 70 23.80 7.12 -7.49
CA GLN A 70 23.82 8.53 -7.14
C GLN A 70 23.14 8.76 -5.78
N ALA A 71 22.02 8.07 -5.55
CA ALA A 71 21.28 8.16 -4.30
C ALA A 71 22.16 7.85 -3.10
N MET A 72 22.95 6.78 -3.14
CA MET A 72 23.83 6.36 -2.04
C MET A 72 24.84 7.41 -1.56
N LYS A 73 25.06 8.49 -2.32
CA LYS A 73 25.95 9.60 -1.94
C LYS A 73 25.20 10.80 -1.36
N GLY A 74 23.88 10.82 -1.51
CA GLY A 74 23.02 11.93 -1.14
C GLY A 74 22.67 11.96 0.34
N PRO A 75 22.20 13.12 0.84
CA PRO A 75 21.64 13.21 2.19
C PRO A 75 20.42 12.31 2.35
N THR A 76 20.25 11.78 3.56
CA THR A 76 19.13 10.90 3.91
C THR A 76 18.30 11.52 5.03
N ILE A 77 17.03 11.15 5.13
CA ILE A 77 16.12 11.43 6.23
C ILE A 77 15.58 10.11 6.79
N LYS A 78 15.38 10.03 8.10
CA LYS A 78 14.77 8.86 8.75
C LYS A 78 13.27 9.06 8.86
N VAL A 79 12.48 8.30 8.10
CA VAL A 79 11.02 8.30 8.20
C VAL A 79 10.58 7.19 9.14
N ILE A 80 9.85 7.55 10.19
CA ILE A 80 9.37 6.65 11.25
C ILE A 80 7.86 6.50 11.08
N LEU A 81 7.38 5.25 10.97
CA LEU A 81 5.94 4.96 10.93
C LEU A 81 5.46 4.63 12.35
N SER A 82 4.56 5.46 12.88
CA SER A 82 3.97 5.25 14.20
C SER A 82 2.95 4.11 14.12
N GLN A 83 3.28 2.97 14.71
CA GLN A 83 2.32 1.88 14.86
C GLN A 83 1.42 2.13 16.08
N LYS A 84 0.12 1.87 15.95
CA LYS A 84 -0.82 2.00 17.08
C LYS A 84 -0.57 0.92 18.15
N GLU A 85 -0.20 1.41 19.33
CA GLU A 85 -0.39 0.90 20.70
C GLU A 85 0.07 -0.49 21.14
N ASN A 86 0.34 -1.49 20.28
CA ASN A 86 0.49 -2.87 20.78
C ASN A 86 1.74 -3.64 20.33
N SER A 87 2.92 -3.04 20.51
CA SER A 87 4.22 -3.74 20.57
C SER A 87 4.84 -4.08 19.21
N GLN A 88 5.79 -3.24 18.80
CA GLN A 88 7.07 -3.60 18.18
C GLN A 88 7.93 -2.32 18.13
N GLU A 89 9.24 -2.47 18.01
CA GLU A 89 10.14 -1.33 17.78
C GLU A 89 9.62 -0.49 16.59
N PRO A 90 9.72 0.85 16.66
CA PRO A 90 9.20 1.70 15.60
C PRO A 90 9.85 1.33 14.27
N LEU A 91 9.02 1.03 13.27
CA LEU A 91 9.50 0.75 11.92
C LEU A 91 9.98 2.06 11.30
N PHE A 92 11.21 2.05 10.77
CA PHE A 92 11.78 3.23 10.14
C PHE A 92 12.45 2.89 8.81
N PHE A 93 12.46 3.89 7.93
CA PHE A 93 13.10 3.86 6.63
C PHE A 93 14.09 5.01 6.53
N THR A 94 15.29 4.73 6.05
CA THR A 94 16.28 5.77 5.73
C THR A 94 16.21 6.04 4.24
N LEU A 95 15.71 7.22 3.86
CA LEU A 95 15.39 7.58 2.48
C LEU A 95 16.20 8.79 2.03
N HIS A 96 16.54 8.86 0.75
CA HIS A 96 17.32 9.96 0.20
C HIS A 96 16.44 11.18 -0.09
N THR A 97 16.79 12.33 0.48
CA THR A 97 15.93 13.54 0.50
C THR A 97 15.73 14.15 -0.87
N GLU A 98 16.72 14.01 -1.76
CA GLU A 98 16.67 14.47 -3.15
C GLU A 98 15.52 13.81 -3.91
N TYR A 99 15.43 12.47 -3.89
CA TYR A 99 14.39 11.73 -4.58
C TYR A 99 13.01 11.91 -3.97
N LEU A 100 12.95 12.03 -2.64
CA LEU A 100 11.71 12.37 -1.97
C LEU A 100 11.16 13.72 -2.46
N SER A 101 12.02 14.74 -2.54
CA SER A 101 11.63 16.09 -2.99
C SER A 101 11.32 16.16 -4.48
N GLU A 102 11.95 15.31 -5.29
CA GLU A 102 11.69 15.20 -6.72
C GLU A 102 10.27 14.66 -6.99
N LEU A 103 9.84 13.65 -6.21
CA LEU A 103 8.62 12.88 -6.49
C LEU A 103 7.41 13.31 -5.64
N SER A 104 7.62 14.02 -4.53
CA SER A 104 6.58 14.38 -3.58
C SER A 104 6.68 15.85 -3.18
N ASP A 105 5.63 16.60 -3.48
CA ASP A 105 5.55 18.02 -3.09
C ASP A 105 5.46 18.19 -1.57
N TYR A 106 4.92 17.19 -0.85
CA TYR A 106 4.94 17.16 0.61
C TYR A 106 6.37 17.18 1.16
N PHE A 107 7.24 16.28 0.69
CA PHE A 107 8.64 16.24 1.14
C PHE A 107 9.43 17.45 0.65
N LYS A 108 9.12 17.96 -0.55
CA LYS A 108 9.71 19.19 -1.08
C LYS A 108 9.40 20.39 -0.17
N ALA A 109 8.15 20.54 0.25
CA ALA A 109 7.74 21.59 1.19
C ALA A 109 8.37 21.39 2.58
N LEU A 110 8.40 20.14 3.06
CA LEU A 110 9.01 19.78 4.34
C LEU A 110 10.49 20.21 4.42
N HIS A 111 11.26 20.01 3.36
CA HIS A 111 12.67 20.41 3.32
C HIS A 111 12.89 21.92 3.23
N GLN A 112 11.89 22.69 2.77
CA GLN A 112 11.96 24.16 2.70
C GLN A 112 11.60 24.81 4.03
N PHE A 113 10.82 24.13 4.87
CA PHE A 113 10.38 24.65 6.16
C PHE A 113 11.44 24.39 7.24
N PRO A 114 11.92 25.42 7.97
CA PRO A 114 12.88 25.24 9.06
C PRO A 114 12.18 24.70 10.33
N GLY A 115 11.76 23.43 10.29
CA GLY A 115 11.03 22.74 11.36
C GLY A 115 11.93 21.90 12.27
N GLN A 116 11.31 21.16 13.21
CA GLN A 116 12.02 20.18 14.04
C GLN A 116 12.58 19.04 13.19
N GLU A 117 11.92 18.73 12.07
CA GLU A 117 12.30 17.71 11.11
C GLU A 117 13.64 18.04 10.44
N SER A 118 13.90 19.32 10.16
CA SER A 118 15.19 19.78 9.59
C SER A 118 16.33 19.65 10.59
N ILE A 119 16.05 19.80 11.89
CA ILE A 119 17.05 19.71 12.96
C ILE A 119 17.34 18.24 13.31
N THR A 120 16.29 17.45 13.47
CA THR A 120 16.40 16.04 13.88
C THR A 120 16.76 15.13 12.72
N ASN A 121 16.47 15.57 11.48
CA ASN A 121 16.53 14.75 10.27
C ASN A 121 15.68 13.49 10.38
N GLN A 122 14.54 13.61 11.07
CA GLN A 122 13.55 12.56 11.26
C GLN A 122 12.16 13.10 10.95
N LEU A 123 11.35 12.26 10.30
CA LEU A 123 9.94 12.54 10.04
C LEU A 123 9.12 11.42 10.67
N ILE A 124 8.09 11.79 11.44
CA ILE A 124 7.16 10.82 12.02
C ILE A 124 5.85 10.88 11.25
N LEU A 125 5.45 9.75 10.68
CA LEU A 125 4.18 9.55 10.00
C LEU A 125 3.27 8.72 10.92
N SER A 126 2.12 9.25 11.30
CA SER A 126 1.26 8.66 12.33
C SER A 126 -0.24 8.62 12.01
N GLU A 127 -0.67 9.03 10.82
CA GLU A 127 -2.09 8.93 10.48
C GLU A 127 -2.45 7.53 9.98
N THR A 128 -3.75 7.27 9.86
CA THR A 128 -4.31 5.95 9.58
C THR A 128 -3.93 5.38 8.21
N CYS A 129 -3.52 6.23 7.26
CA CYS A 129 -3.06 5.79 5.94
C CYS A 129 -1.55 5.49 5.87
N ASP A 130 -0.78 5.73 6.94
CA ASP A 130 0.67 5.47 7.01
C ASP A 130 0.98 3.99 7.26
N HIS A 131 0.32 3.12 6.52
CA HIS A 131 0.46 1.69 6.72
C HIS A 131 1.81 1.19 6.17
N PRO A 132 2.58 0.39 6.92
CA PRO A 132 3.90 -0.12 6.50
C PRO A 132 3.93 -0.72 5.09
N VAL A 133 2.96 -1.57 4.75
CA VAL A 133 2.87 -2.22 3.42
C VAL A 133 2.73 -1.21 2.28
N ALA A 134 1.92 -0.15 2.46
CA ALA A 134 1.78 0.89 1.45
C ALA A 134 3.05 1.73 1.36
N PHE A 135 3.68 2.00 2.49
CA PHE A 135 4.92 2.75 2.55
C PHE A 135 6.10 1.99 1.93
N GLU A 136 6.20 0.68 2.11
CA GLU A 136 7.19 -0.15 1.40
C GLU A 136 7.03 -0.07 -0.12
N CYS A 137 5.79 -0.02 -0.62
CA CYS A 137 5.52 0.20 -2.04
C CYS A 137 5.94 1.61 -2.50
N PHE A 138 5.70 2.64 -1.68
CA PHE A 138 6.21 3.99 -1.94
C PHE A 138 7.74 4.02 -1.99
N VAL A 139 8.43 3.32 -1.09
CA VAL A 139 9.90 3.19 -1.11
C VAL A 139 10.39 2.51 -2.38
N GLN A 140 9.76 1.41 -2.81
CA GLN A 140 10.07 0.79 -4.11
C GLN A 140 9.90 1.80 -5.25
N PHE A 141 8.79 2.54 -5.27
CA PHE A 141 8.49 3.53 -6.30
C PHE A 141 9.55 4.64 -6.37
N ILE A 142 10.05 5.14 -5.23
CA ILE A 142 11.07 6.20 -5.21
C ILE A 142 12.31 5.78 -6.00
N TYR A 143 12.78 4.55 -5.80
CA TYR A 143 14.04 4.10 -6.40
C TYR A 143 13.87 3.44 -7.76
N LEU A 144 12.75 2.75 -7.98
CA LEU A 144 12.52 1.94 -9.18
C LEU A 144 11.55 2.61 -10.18
N GLY A 145 10.86 3.68 -9.79
CA GLY A 145 9.80 4.30 -10.60
C GLY A 145 8.55 3.41 -10.76
N ASN A 146 8.52 2.26 -10.09
CA ASN A 146 7.40 1.33 -10.05
C ASN A 146 7.42 0.59 -8.70
N TYR A 147 6.35 -0.13 -8.36
CA TYR A 147 6.28 -0.95 -7.16
C TYR A 147 5.64 -2.30 -7.44
N SER A 148 6.05 -3.29 -6.65
CA SER A 148 5.50 -4.63 -6.67
C SER A 148 4.96 -5.01 -5.30
N ILE A 149 3.86 -5.77 -5.30
CA ILE A 149 3.25 -6.26 -4.06
C ILE A 149 3.92 -7.58 -3.70
N ASP A 150 4.44 -7.66 -2.47
CA ASP A 150 5.01 -8.88 -1.91
C ASP A 150 4.03 -10.05 -2.05
N LYS A 151 4.54 -11.24 -2.36
CA LYS A 151 3.75 -12.48 -2.52
C LYS A 151 2.83 -12.75 -1.32
N ARG A 152 3.23 -12.35 -0.12
CA ARG A 152 2.44 -12.47 1.12
C ARG A 152 1.17 -11.62 1.10
N HIS A 153 1.16 -10.53 0.34
CA HIS A 153 0.05 -9.59 0.25
C HIS A 153 -0.74 -9.71 -1.07
N GLN A 154 -0.31 -10.56 -2.01
CA GLN A 154 -1.02 -10.79 -3.27
C GLN A 154 -2.51 -11.16 -3.15
N PRO A 155 -2.98 -11.88 -2.12
CA PRO A 155 -4.42 -12.11 -1.94
C PRO A 155 -5.23 -10.84 -1.66
N LEU A 156 -4.58 -9.75 -1.27
CA LEU A 156 -5.15 -8.45 -0.92
C LEU A 156 -4.63 -7.35 -1.86
N ASP A 157 -4.16 -7.70 -3.06
CA ASP A 157 -3.49 -6.77 -3.97
C ASP A 157 -4.34 -5.54 -4.30
N ILE A 158 -5.64 -5.71 -4.56
CA ILE A 158 -6.57 -4.60 -4.79
C ILE A 158 -6.63 -3.63 -3.59
N VAL A 159 -6.57 -4.16 -2.37
CA VAL A 159 -6.58 -3.34 -1.14
C VAL A 159 -5.26 -2.60 -1.02
N VAL A 160 -4.13 -3.29 -1.24
CA VAL A 160 -2.80 -2.67 -1.18
C VAL A 160 -2.63 -1.58 -2.23
N HIS A 161 -3.08 -1.78 -3.47
CA HIS A 161 -3.02 -0.72 -4.49
C HIS A 161 -3.85 0.51 -4.08
N ALA A 162 -5.03 0.32 -3.49
CA ALA A 162 -5.83 1.43 -2.97
C ALA A 162 -5.15 2.11 -1.76
N MET A 163 -4.51 1.37 -0.86
CA MET A 163 -3.73 1.95 0.24
C MET A 163 -2.57 2.80 -0.29
N VAL A 164 -1.88 2.33 -1.33
CA VAL A 164 -0.80 3.09 -1.99
C VAL A 164 -1.35 4.35 -2.64
N TYR A 165 -2.54 4.30 -3.26
CA TYR A 165 -3.19 5.49 -3.79
C TYR A 165 -3.47 6.53 -2.70
N VAL A 166 -4.06 6.10 -1.57
CA VAL A 166 -4.38 7.01 -0.45
C VAL A 166 -3.11 7.61 0.14
N LEU A 167 -2.07 6.80 0.33
CA LEU A 167 -0.77 7.28 0.79
C LEU A 167 -0.16 8.28 -0.20
N ALA A 168 -0.21 7.99 -1.50
CA ALA A 168 0.32 8.87 -2.54
C ALA A 168 -0.42 10.21 -2.61
N ASP A 169 -1.75 10.21 -2.39
CA ASP A 169 -2.53 11.44 -2.31
C ASP A 169 -2.09 12.30 -1.13
N ARG A 170 -1.95 11.70 0.05
CA ARG A 170 -1.47 12.40 1.24
C ARG A 170 -0.06 12.95 1.08
N LEU A 171 0.85 12.17 0.50
CA LEU A 171 2.22 12.59 0.25
C LEU A 171 2.33 13.50 -0.99
N LEU A 172 1.23 13.94 -1.60
CA LEU A 172 1.22 14.78 -2.80
C LEU A 172 2.12 14.20 -3.92
N CYS A 173 2.11 12.88 -4.10
CA CYS A 173 2.90 12.15 -5.09
C CYS A 173 2.02 11.76 -6.29
N THR A 174 1.74 12.72 -7.17
CA THR A 174 0.79 12.58 -8.29
C THR A 174 1.12 11.42 -9.23
N THR A 175 2.41 11.17 -9.49
CA THR A 175 2.86 10.06 -10.34
C THR A 175 2.53 8.71 -9.75
N LEU A 176 2.78 8.51 -8.45
CA LEU A 176 2.42 7.27 -7.76
C LEU A 176 0.91 7.12 -7.61
N LYS A 177 0.19 8.22 -7.35
CA LYS A 177 -1.28 8.23 -7.30
C LYS A 177 -1.88 7.73 -8.61
N THR A 178 -1.36 8.20 -9.75
CA THR A 178 -1.79 7.75 -11.08
C THR A 178 -1.43 6.29 -11.34
N LEU A 179 -0.18 5.89 -11.06
CA LEU A 179 0.30 4.52 -11.24
C LEU A 179 -0.48 3.51 -10.40
N SER A 180 -0.75 3.84 -9.13
CA SER A 180 -1.50 2.97 -8.22
C SER A 180 -2.95 2.80 -8.64
N LEU A 181 -3.60 3.83 -9.18
CA LEU A 181 -4.93 3.73 -9.76
C LEU A 181 -4.95 2.81 -10.99
N GLN A 182 -3.96 2.92 -11.87
CA GLN A 182 -3.82 2.05 -13.04
C GLN A 182 -3.59 0.59 -12.65
N ASN A 183 -2.69 0.36 -11.68
CA ASN A 183 -2.42 -0.99 -11.15
C ASN A 183 -3.67 -1.59 -10.48
N LEU A 184 -4.43 -0.77 -9.73
CA LEU A 184 -5.70 -1.18 -9.13
C LEU A 184 -6.74 -1.57 -10.19
N ALA A 185 -6.94 -0.75 -11.22
CA ALA A 185 -7.86 -1.05 -12.31
C ALA A 185 -7.47 -2.36 -13.03
N THR A 186 -6.18 -2.58 -13.25
CA THR A 186 -5.65 -3.82 -13.82
C THR A 186 -5.92 -5.02 -12.91
N ALA A 187 -5.68 -4.89 -11.61
CA ALA A 187 -5.92 -5.94 -10.64
C ALA A 187 -7.41 -6.33 -10.59
N LEU A 188 -8.33 -5.35 -10.61
CA LEU A 188 -9.78 -5.56 -10.64
C LEU A 188 -10.26 -6.27 -11.93
N CYS A 189 -9.60 -6.05 -13.06
CA CYS A 189 -9.91 -6.77 -14.31
C CYS A 189 -9.40 -8.21 -14.31
N SER A 190 -8.25 -8.45 -13.68
CA SER A 190 -7.53 -9.72 -13.80
C SER A 190 -8.03 -10.82 -12.87
N LYS A 191 -8.72 -10.46 -11.79
CA LYS A 191 -9.05 -11.38 -10.69
C LYS A 191 -10.46 -11.13 -10.16
N ASP A 192 -11.17 -12.23 -9.92
CA ASP A 192 -12.37 -12.19 -9.10
C ASP A 192 -12.00 -11.91 -7.64
N ALA A 193 -12.12 -10.64 -7.23
CA ALA A 193 -11.96 -10.24 -5.84
C ALA A 193 -12.95 -11.00 -4.94
N THR A 194 -12.48 -11.53 -3.81
CA THR A 194 -13.39 -12.11 -2.82
C THR A 194 -14.26 -11.01 -2.20
N ASN A 195 -15.48 -11.36 -1.77
CA ASN A 195 -16.38 -10.41 -1.10
C ASN A 195 -15.71 -9.72 0.08
N HIS A 196 -14.90 -10.45 0.86
CA HIS A 196 -14.17 -9.87 1.98
C HIS A 196 -13.21 -8.78 1.52
N CYS A 197 -12.38 -9.04 0.50
CA CYS A 197 -11.44 -8.02 -0.01
C CYS A 197 -12.18 -6.81 -0.58
N LEU A 198 -13.30 -7.03 -1.27
CA LEU A 198 -14.09 -5.93 -1.84
C LEU A 198 -14.73 -5.06 -0.75
N ILE A 199 -15.19 -5.65 0.35
CA ILE A 199 -15.72 -4.91 1.50
C ILE A 199 -14.62 -4.11 2.20
N GLU A 200 -13.42 -4.69 2.39
CA GLU A 200 -12.27 -3.96 2.95
C GLU A 200 -11.83 -2.80 2.04
N LEU A 201 -11.83 -3.03 0.72
CA LEU A 201 -11.53 -2.01 -0.27
C LEU A 201 -12.53 -0.86 -0.20
N LEU A 202 -13.83 -1.16 -0.15
CA LEU A 202 -14.88 -0.15 -0.01
C LEU A 202 -14.72 0.66 1.29
N ASP A 203 -14.49 -0.01 2.43
CA ASP A 203 -14.31 0.68 3.71
C ASP A 203 -13.11 1.62 3.66
N LEU A 204 -11.98 1.12 3.17
CA LEU A 204 -10.76 1.91 3.03
C LEU A 204 -10.99 3.16 2.19
N VAL A 205 -11.55 3.02 0.97
CA VAL A 205 -11.70 4.14 0.05
C VAL A 205 -12.69 5.17 0.61
N TYR A 206 -13.84 4.76 1.11
CA TYR A 206 -14.85 5.70 1.58
C TYR A 206 -14.46 6.35 2.91
N ARG A 207 -13.77 5.62 3.81
CA ARG A 207 -13.18 6.22 5.01
C ARG A 207 -12.12 7.26 4.67
N SER A 208 -11.25 6.99 3.70
CA SER A 208 -10.13 7.87 3.36
C SER A 208 -10.52 9.06 2.48
N THR A 209 -11.64 8.97 1.77
CA THR A 209 -12.13 10.03 0.87
C THR A 209 -13.37 10.76 1.39
N ALA A 210 -13.87 10.38 2.58
CA ALA A 210 -14.95 11.09 3.23
C ALA A 210 -14.54 12.56 3.40
N SER A 211 -15.27 13.46 2.74
CA SER A 211 -14.99 14.88 2.84
C SER A 211 -15.16 15.30 4.30
N ALA A 212 -14.18 16.02 4.85
CA ALA A 212 -14.23 16.54 6.22
C ALA A 212 -15.51 17.35 6.52
N SER A 213 -16.22 17.79 5.47
CA SER A 213 -17.52 18.45 5.50
C SER A 213 -18.62 17.66 6.22
N SER A 214 -18.58 16.32 6.20
CA SER A 214 -19.63 15.48 6.79
C SER A 214 -19.45 15.25 8.30
N ALA A 215 -18.30 15.62 8.88
CA ALA A 215 -18.00 15.42 10.30
C ALA A 215 -18.54 16.55 11.21
N ARG A 216 -19.32 17.51 10.67
CA ARG A 216 -19.82 18.68 11.44
C ARG A 216 -21.21 18.51 12.04
N THR A 217 -21.83 17.34 12.00
CA THR A 217 -23.17 17.16 12.60
C THR A 217 -23.09 16.56 14.00
N ASN A 218 -23.39 17.41 15.00
CA ASN A 218 -24.04 17.10 16.28
C ASN A 218 -23.18 16.70 17.49
N ASP A 219 -22.09 17.44 17.77
CA ASP A 219 -21.44 17.42 19.11
C ASP A 219 -21.54 18.82 19.76
N GLU A 220 -22.73 19.45 19.68
CA GLU A 220 -22.99 20.79 20.24
C GLU A 220 -23.47 20.78 21.71
N ASP A 221 -23.58 19.63 22.37
CA ASP A 221 -23.99 19.58 23.77
C ASP A 221 -22.99 18.76 24.59
N LEU A 222 -21.87 19.38 25.00
CA LEU A 222 -21.30 19.32 26.37
C LEU A 222 -19.93 20.04 26.47
N ILE A 223 -20.00 21.27 27.01
CA ILE A 223 -19.07 21.92 27.97
C ILE A 223 -18.10 23.01 27.43
N PRO A 224 -17.97 24.16 28.14
CA PRO A 224 -17.48 25.42 27.62
C PRO A 224 -16.02 25.76 28.02
N ALA A 225 -15.48 26.73 27.28
CA ALA A 225 -14.46 27.69 27.71
C ALA A 225 -13.10 27.14 28.17
N ALA A 226 -12.23 26.82 27.20
CA ALA A 226 -10.84 27.26 27.19
C ALA A 226 -10.14 26.77 25.90
N LYS A 227 -9.85 27.69 24.98
CA LYS A 227 -8.58 27.81 24.24
C LYS A 227 -8.70 28.83 23.10
N GLU A 228 -8.15 30.02 23.34
CA GLU A 228 -7.61 30.87 22.29
C GLU A 228 -6.33 30.23 21.73
N GLN A 229 -6.06 30.53 20.46
CA GLN A 229 -4.84 30.28 19.68
C GLN A 229 -4.64 28.87 19.11
N ALA A 230 -5.29 28.64 17.96
CA ALA A 230 -4.77 27.78 16.89
C ALA A 230 -4.70 28.62 15.61
N TYR A 231 -3.56 28.55 14.93
CA TYR A 231 -3.15 29.39 13.80
C TYR A 231 -3.81 28.95 12.48
N ASP A 232 -4.20 29.94 11.67
CA ASP A 232 -4.55 29.84 10.24
C ASP A 232 -3.36 29.28 9.44
N LEU A 233 -3.51 28.10 8.83
CA LEU A 233 -2.53 27.57 7.87
C LEU A 233 -3.14 26.72 6.74
N ASP A 234 -4.41 26.93 6.39
CA ASP A 234 -5.10 26.14 5.34
C ASP A 234 -5.31 26.87 4.00
N GLU A 235 -4.82 28.10 3.81
CA GLU A 235 -5.18 28.90 2.62
C GLU A 235 -4.09 28.99 1.51
N ALA A 236 -2.91 28.39 1.68
CA ALA A 236 -1.77 28.66 0.78
C ALA A 236 -1.46 27.62 -0.32
N LEU A 237 -2.13 26.46 -0.39
CA LEU A 237 -1.72 25.38 -1.33
C LEU A 237 -2.70 25.04 -2.46
N ASN A 238 -3.79 25.80 -2.66
CA ASN A 238 -4.78 25.51 -3.71
C ASN A 238 -4.76 26.50 -4.90
N ALA A 239 -3.59 27.01 -5.27
CA ALA A 239 -3.40 27.95 -6.38
C ALA A 239 -2.71 27.30 -7.60
N ASN A 240 -3.37 26.31 -8.21
CA ASN A 240 -3.11 25.92 -9.60
C ASN A 240 -4.45 25.60 -10.27
N SER A 241 -5.25 26.64 -10.52
CA SER A 241 -6.48 26.52 -11.31
C SER A 241 -6.18 26.84 -12.77
N PHE A 242 -6.31 25.79 -13.60
CA PHE A 242 -6.34 25.86 -15.04
C PHE A 242 -7.64 26.57 -15.46
N SER A 243 -7.51 27.72 -16.13
CA SER A 243 -8.62 28.52 -16.64
C SER A 243 -9.33 27.80 -17.80
N ALA A 244 -10.37 27.03 -17.49
CA ALA A 244 -11.38 26.63 -18.45
C ALA A 244 -12.70 27.36 -18.10
N SER A 245 -13.30 28.01 -19.08
CA SER A 245 -14.62 28.66 -18.97
C SER A 245 -15.68 27.60 -18.64
N VAL A 246 -16.28 27.66 -17.46
CA VAL A 246 -17.28 26.69 -16.98
C VAL A 246 -18.69 27.25 -17.19
N ASP A 247 -19.50 26.49 -17.91
CA ASP A 247 -20.95 26.65 -17.99
C ASP A 247 -21.61 26.44 -16.61
N PRO A 248 -22.46 27.35 -16.12
CA PRO A 248 -23.04 27.30 -14.77
C PRO A 248 -24.15 26.25 -14.57
N ALA A 249 -24.39 25.34 -15.52
CA ALA A 249 -25.47 24.35 -15.46
C ALA A 249 -25.00 22.88 -15.33
N SER A 250 -23.69 22.62 -15.44
CA SER A 250 -23.14 21.30 -15.12
C SER A 250 -22.64 21.34 -13.68
N ASN A 251 -23.44 20.84 -12.75
CA ASN A 251 -22.97 20.43 -11.42
C ASN A 251 -22.03 19.24 -11.58
N ASN A 252 -20.87 19.50 -12.19
CA ASN A 252 -19.79 18.57 -12.41
C ASN A 252 -19.12 18.37 -11.05
N ILE A 253 -19.81 17.63 -10.17
CA ILE A 253 -19.24 17.11 -8.94
C ILE A 253 -17.99 16.37 -9.39
N LYS A 254 -16.81 16.94 -9.15
CA LYS A 254 -15.53 16.31 -9.45
C LYS A 254 -15.48 15.04 -8.62
N THR A 255 -15.91 13.93 -9.19
CA THR A 255 -15.91 12.63 -8.54
C THR A 255 -14.46 12.21 -8.36
N ASN A 256 -14.12 11.76 -7.14
CA ASN A 256 -12.79 11.23 -6.88
C ASN A 256 -12.58 10.00 -7.80
N PRO A 257 -11.53 9.95 -8.62
CA PRO A 257 -11.37 8.88 -9.60
C PRO A 257 -11.20 7.50 -8.96
N LEU A 258 -10.70 7.43 -7.72
CA LEU A 258 -10.68 6.18 -6.95
C LEU A 258 -12.10 5.75 -6.54
N ARG A 259 -12.94 6.67 -6.07
CA ARG A 259 -14.35 6.34 -5.73
C ARG A 259 -15.12 5.89 -6.95
N ASP A 260 -15.01 6.60 -8.07
CA ASP A 260 -15.67 6.25 -9.34
C ASP A 260 -15.25 4.85 -9.84
N LEU A 261 -13.95 4.52 -9.80
CA LEU A 261 -13.47 3.19 -10.17
C LEU A 261 -14.07 2.09 -9.28
N ILE A 262 -14.02 2.29 -7.96
CA ILE A 262 -14.42 1.27 -6.99
C ILE A 262 -15.95 1.12 -6.93
N SER A 263 -16.71 2.20 -6.97
CA SER A 263 -18.18 2.16 -6.93
C SER A 263 -18.74 1.49 -8.18
N ARG A 264 -18.15 1.74 -9.36
CA ARG A 264 -18.50 1.07 -10.61
C ARG A 264 -18.20 -0.43 -10.56
N TYR A 265 -17.02 -0.81 -10.07
CA TYR A 265 -16.68 -2.22 -9.90
C TYR A 265 -17.60 -2.90 -8.88
N ALA A 266 -17.87 -2.26 -7.74
CA ALA A 266 -18.78 -2.77 -6.72
C ALA A 266 -20.21 -2.93 -7.26
N ALA A 267 -20.70 -2.00 -8.08
CA ALA A 267 -22.01 -2.11 -8.73
C ALA A 267 -22.10 -3.35 -9.63
N SER A 268 -21.02 -3.68 -10.36
CA SER A 268 -20.95 -4.92 -11.16
C SER A 268 -21.00 -6.20 -10.31
N CYS A 269 -20.54 -6.11 -9.05
CA CYS A 269 -20.51 -7.21 -8.09
C CYS A 269 -21.69 -7.20 -7.11
N LEU A 270 -22.71 -6.34 -7.32
CA LEU A 270 -23.76 -6.07 -6.33
C LEU A 270 -24.54 -7.32 -5.91
N THR A 271 -24.84 -8.23 -6.83
CA THR A 271 -25.53 -9.49 -6.52
C THR A 271 -24.78 -10.30 -5.46
N ARG A 272 -23.45 -10.37 -5.58
CA ARG A 272 -22.57 -11.12 -4.66
C ARG A 272 -22.35 -10.37 -3.34
N LEU A 273 -22.27 -9.03 -3.40
CA LEU A 273 -22.09 -8.19 -2.20
C LEU A 273 -23.32 -8.22 -1.27
N LYS A 274 -24.52 -8.29 -1.84
CA LYS A 274 -25.80 -8.37 -1.08
C LYS A 274 -25.92 -9.58 -0.17
N GLU A 275 -25.10 -10.61 -0.38
CA GLU A 275 -25.06 -11.81 0.46
C GLU A 275 -24.30 -11.56 1.79
N SER A 276 -23.56 -10.46 1.91
CA SER A 276 -22.77 -10.14 3.10
C SER A 276 -23.46 -9.12 4.01
N GLN A 277 -23.71 -9.48 5.27
CA GLN A 277 -24.25 -8.54 6.26
C GLN A 277 -23.37 -7.29 6.44
N ARG A 278 -22.04 -7.46 6.35
CA ARG A 278 -21.09 -6.36 6.52
C ARG A 278 -21.19 -5.32 5.42
N PHE A 279 -21.62 -5.70 4.21
CA PHE A 279 -21.87 -4.76 3.13
C PHE A 279 -23.02 -3.79 3.47
N TYR A 280 -24.10 -4.26 4.10
CA TYR A 280 -25.20 -3.39 4.52
C TYR A 280 -24.76 -2.39 5.59
N SER A 281 -23.99 -2.83 6.59
CA SER A 281 -23.42 -1.93 7.60
C SER A 281 -22.54 -0.85 6.97
N LEU A 282 -21.81 -1.21 5.91
CA LEU A 282 -20.94 -0.29 5.20
C LEU A 282 -21.71 0.74 4.35
N VAL A 283 -22.82 0.32 3.73
CA VAL A 283 -23.74 1.24 3.02
C VAL A 283 -24.43 2.19 3.99
N GLU A 284 -24.83 1.72 5.17
CA GLU A 284 -25.39 2.56 6.23
C GLU A 284 -24.37 3.59 6.73
N GLN A 285 -23.11 3.17 6.90
CA GLN A 285 -22.02 4.04 7.32
C GLN A 285 -21.62 5.08 6.26
N TYR A 286 -21.70 4.73 4.97
CA TYR A 286 -21.32 5.61 3.86
C TYR A 286 -22.45 5.74 2.82
N PRO A 287 -23.47 6.58 3.05
CA PRO A 287 -24.62 6.72 2.14
C PRO A 287 -24.25 7.10 0.69
N ASP A 288 -23.19 7.90 0.52
CA ASP A 288 -22.63 8.26 -0.79
C ASP A 288 -22.26 7.03 -1.63
N LEU A 289 -21.82 5.94 -1.00
CA LEU A 289 -21.49 4.70 -1.70
C LEU A 289 -22.73 4.16 -2.42
N ALA A 290 -23.87 4.10 -1.74
CA ALA A 290 -25.10 3.62 -2.36
C ALA A 290 -25.53 4.53 -3.52
N GLN A 291 -25.42 5.84 -3.35
CA GLN A 291 -25.72 6.80 -4.41
C GLN A 291 -24.83 6.56 -5.63
N GLU A 292 -23.52 6.50 -5.45
CA GLU A 292 -22.55 6.28 -6.53
C GLU A 292 -22.74 4.91 -7.20
N MET A 293 -22.98 3.84 -6.42
CA MET A 293 -23.28 2.52 -6.98
C MET A 293 -24.56 2.49 -7.82
N VAL A 294 -25.63 3.19 -7.39
CA VAL A 294 -26.89 3.27 -8.14
C VAL A 294 -26.70 3.98 -9.47
N LEU A 295 -25.86 5.02 -9.52
CA LEU A 295 -25.51 5.69 -10.78
C LEU A 295 -24.85 4.76 -11.79
N HIS A 296 -24.15 3.71 -11.34
CA HIS A 296 -23.48 2.74 -12.20
C HIS A 296 -24.30 1.46 -12.48
N ALA A 297 -25.30 1.14 -11.65
CA ALA A 297 -26.09 -0.10 -11.74
C ALA A 297 -26.89 -0.26 -13.05
N GLY A 298 -27.07 0.82 -13.83
CA GLY A 298 -27.76 0.79 -15.13
C GLY A 298 -26.88 0.41 -16.33
N ASN A 299 -25.55 0.39 -16.19
CA ASN A 299 -24.63 0.31 -17.34
C ASN A 299 -24.12 -1.10 -17.67
N GLY A 300 -24.60 -2.14 -16.97
CA GLY A 300 -24.59 -3.55 -17.37
C GLY A 300 -23.25 -4.29 -17.50
N THR A 301 -22.14 -3.63 -17.81
CA THR A 301 -20.84 -4.26 -18.02
C THR A 301 -19.71 -3.36 -17.55
N PHE A 302 -18.90 -3.84 -16.60
CA PHE A 302 -17.67 -3.17 -16.20
C PHE A 302 -16.65 -3.29 -17.36
N THR A 303 -16.36 -2.17 -18.01
CA THR A 303 -15.28 -2.02 -18.99
C THR A 303 -14.38 -0.91 -18.48
N VAL A 304 -13.08 -1.19 -18.40
CA VAL A 304 -12.05 -0.22 -17.97
C VAL A 304 -11.62 0.64 -19.14
#